data_AF-A0A1B7W5F0-F1
#
_entry.id   AF-A0A1B7W5F0-F1
#
_cell.length_a   1.000
_cell.length_b   1.000
_cell.length_c   1.000
_cell.angle_alpha   90.00
_cell.angle_beta   90.00
_cell.angle_gamma   90.00
#
_symmetry.space_group_name_H-M   'P 1'
#
loop_
_entity.id
_entity.type
_entity.pdbx_description
1 polymer ?
#
loop_
_entity_poly.entity_id
_entity_poly.type
_entity_poly.pdbx_seq_one_letter_code
_entity_poly.pdbx_strand_id
1 'polypeptide(L)'
;LLEKDMMPIVENKGKNYNWGIAYKNEMLTLNLSTLPDIKPRQKLKDILQDDSIVDPQFDFTSDTLERIKKSKAVHRYCQGVELLYNQDGGARLGYTIFGINGIASTLTASTSRHYERYQIGDKFRRLTNIEYARLMGFPDDWCRIARIYDQYALFGNAIVPSCVEWVCQRIGKRNIEFTKSSWQQLSLAI
;
A
#
# COMPACT_ATOMS: atom_id res chain seq x y z
N LEU A 1 26.76 -17.23 4.64
CA LEU A 1 25.97 -17.07 3.41
C LEU A 1 25.49 -15.63 3.28
N LEU A 2 24.64 -15.11 4.18
CA LEU A 2 24.20 -13.70 4.16
C LEU A 2 25.36 -12.68 4.13
N GLU A 3 26.37 -12.82 5.00
CA GLU A 3 27.52 -11.88 5.05
C GLU A 3 28.44 -11.92 3.82
N LYS A 4 28.39 -12.98 3.00
CA LYS A 4 29.28 -13.13 1.83
C LYS A 4 28.75 -12.35 0.62
N ASP A 5 27.44 -12.30 0.46
CA ASP A 5 26.78 -11.75 -0.71
C ASP A 5 26.23 -10.33 -0.45
N MET A 6 26.30 -9.83 0.79
CA MET A 6 25.74 -8.55 1.20
C MET A 6 26.82 -7.54 1.60
N MET A 7 26.50 -6.26 1.45
CA MET A 7 27.38 -5.14 1.79
C MET A 7 26.82 -4.36 2.99
N PRO A 8 27.63 -3.95 3.98
CA PRO A 8 27.20 -3.02 5.02
C PRO A 8 26.71 -1.69 4.44
N ILE A 9 25.59 -1.16 4.93
CA ILE A 9 25.05 0.13 4.43
C ILE A 9 26.03 1.30 4.64
N VAL A 10 26.90 1.20 5.65
CA VAL A 10 27.91 2.21 5.97
C VAL A 10 29.02 2.29 4.92
N GLU A 11 29.24 1.21 4.18
CA GLU A 11 30.19 1.15 3.07
C GLU A 11 29.56 1.62 1.76
N ASN A 12 28.22 1.68 1.69
CA ASN A 12 27.49 2.18 0.55
C ASN A 12 27.50 3.71 0.51
N LYS A 13 28.29 4.29 -0.39
CA LYS A 13 28.36 5.76 -0.60
C LYS A 13 27.14 6.33 -1.33
N GLY A 14 26.24 5.47 -1.84
CA GLY A 14 25.05 5.85 -2.60
C GLY A 14 23.74 5.55 -1.90
N LYS A 15 22.64 5.50 -2.66
CA LYS A 15 21.37 4.97 -2.14
C LYS A 15 21.54 3.48 -1.81
N ASN A 16 20.95 3.06 -0.70
CA ASN A 16 20.84 1.65 -0.33
C ASN A 16 20.20 0.84 -1.47
N TYR A 17 20.61 -0.43 -1.59
CA TYR A 17 20.00 -1.33 -2.55
C TYR A 17 18.57 -1.69 -2.15
N ASN A 18 17.87 -2.37 -3.06
CA ASN A 18 16.43 -2.64 -2.97
C ASN A 18 16.04 -3.69 -1.90
N TRP A 19 17.01 -4.29 -1.21
CA TRP A 19 16.79 -5.18 -0.08
C TRP A 19 17.84 -4.98 1.01
N GLY A 20 17.49 -5.32 2.25
CA GLY A 20 18.41 -5.28 3.37
C GLY A 20 17.86 -5.96 4.62
N ILE A 21 18.75 -6.18 5.59
CA ILE A 21 18.44 -6.83 6.86
C ILE A 21 19.29 -6.22 7.98
N ALA A 22 18.71 -6.14 9.18
CA ALA A 22 19.45 -5.91 10.41
C ALA A 22 19.89 -7.26 10.97
N TYR A 23 21.19 -7.52 11.03
CA TYR A 23 21.73 -8.81 11.46
C TYR A 23 23.05 -8.62 12.21
N LYS A 24 23.18 -9.25 13.39
CA LYS A 24 24.37 -9.15 14.27
C LYS A 24 24.88 -7.71 14.49
N ASN A 25 23.97 -6.79 14.82
CA ASN A 25 24.26 -5.36 15.01
C ASN A 25 24.77 -4.61 13.77
N GLU A 26 24.70 -5.23 12.59
CA GLU A 26 25.01 -4.60 11.32
C GLU A 26 23.75 -4.45 10.48
N MET A 27 23.73 -3.39 9.67
CA MET A 27 22.69 -3.17 8.68
C MET A 27 23.30 -3.50 7.32
N LEU A 28 22.83 -4.58 6.71
CA LEU A 28 23.35 -5.10 5.46
C LEU A 28 22.37 -4.81 4.33
N THR A 29 22.86 -4.55 3.12
CA THR A 29 22.07 -4.33 1.92
C THR A 29 22.51 -5.23 0.77
N LEU A 30 21.55 -5.59 -0.08
CA LEU A 30 21.73 -6.44 -1.25
C LEU A 30 20.92 -5.88 -2.41
N ASN A 31 21.52 -5.86 -3.60
CA ASN A 31 20.78 -5.58 -4.81
C ASN A 31 20.17 -6.89 -5.33
N LEU A 32 18.91 -7.12 -4.98
CA LEU A 32 18.15 -8.24 -5.54
C LEU A 32 17.85 -7.96 -7.00
N SER A 33 18.10 -8.95 -7.85
CA SER A 33 17.54 -8.95 -9.20
C SER A 33 16.02 -8.89 -9.13
N THR A 34 15.42 -8.34 -10.17
CA THR A 34 13.97 -8.30 -10.30
C THR A 34 13.42 -9.72 -10.23
N LEU A 35 12.36 -9.92 -9.45
CA LEU A 35 11.73 -11.23 -9.39
C LEU A 35 11.19 -11.58 -10.79
N PRO A 36 11.42 -12.82 -11.28
CA PRO A 36 11.08 -13.20 -12.66
C PRO A 36 9.57 -13.11 -12.92
N ASP A 37 8.75 -13.29 -11.87
CA ASP A 37 7.29 -13.37 -11.96
C ASP A 37 6.60 -12.01 -11.69
N ILE A 38 7.33 -10.89 -11.84
CA ILE A 38 6.75 -9.58 -11.57
C ILE A 38 5.62 -9.26 -12.56
N LYS A 39 4.43 -8.98 -12.03
CA LYS A 39 3.28 -8.57 -12.84
C LYS A 39 3.37 -7.08 -13.20
N PRO A 40 2.86 -6.65 -14.37
CA PRO A 40 2.81 -5.24 -14.73
C PRO A 40 1.96 -4.47 -13.71
N ARG A 41 2.31 -3.21 -13.48
CA ARG A 41 1.57 -2.32 -12.59
C ARG A 41 0.22 -1.97 -13.22
N GLN A 42 -0.86 -2.27 -12.53
CA GLN A 42 -2.19 -1.75 -12.86
C GLN A 42 -2.39 -0.37 -12.25
N LYS A 43 -3.13 0.49 -12.95
CA LYS A 43 -3.48 1.82 -12.42
C LYS A 43 -4.74 1.72 -11.59
N LEU A 44 -4.89 2.63 -10.63
CA LEU A 44 -6.07 2.67 -9.78
C LEU A 44 -7.35 2.82 -10.61
N LYS A 45 -7.34 3.64 -11.66
CA LYS A 45 -8.50 3.80 -12.55
C LYS A 45 -9.03 2.51 -13.19
N ASP A 46 -8.18 1.50 -13.34
CA ASP A 46 -8.53 0.26 -14.04
C ASP A 46 -9.37 -0.70 -13.16
N ILE A 47 -9.49 -0.42 -11.86
CA ILE A 47 -10.26 -1.23 -10.90
C ILE A 47 -11.50 -0.51 -10.34
N LEU A 48 -11.67 0.77 -10.67
CA LEU A 48 -12.77 1.57 -10.13
C LEU A 48 -14.12 1.04 -10.60
N GLN A 49 -15.15 1.28 -9.80
CA GLN A 49 -16.52 1.09 -10.26
C GLN A 49 -16.87 2.18 -11.27
N ASP A 50 -17.84 1.87 -12.14
CA ASP A 50 -18.47 2.90 -12.96
C ASP A 50 -19.11 3.96 -12.04
N ASP A 51 -18.79 5.23 -12.26
CA ASP A 51 -19.21 6.30 -11.35
C ASP A 51 -20.74 6.50 -11.35
N SER A 52 -21.46 6.03 -12.38
CA SER A 52 -22.92 6.09 -12.45
C SER A 52 -23.63 5.18 -11.45
N ILE A 53 -22.94 4.15 -10.94
CA ILE A 53 -23.48 3.19 -9.96
C ILE A 53 -22.94 3.42 -8.54
N VAL A 54 -22.04 4.38 -8.35
CA VAL A 54 -21.45 4.68 -7.04
C VAL A 54 -22.41 5.55 -6.23
N ASP A 55 -22.67 5.13 -4.99
CA ASP A 55 -23.51 5.86 -4.07
C ASP A 55 -22.88 7.22 -3.66
N PRO A 56 -23.63 8.34 -3.70
CA PRO A 56 -23.14 9.66 -3.27
C PRO A 56 -22.60 9.72 -1.84
N GLN A 57 -22.87 8.75 -0.96
CA GLN A 57 -22.27 8.66 0.37
C GLN A 57 -20.73 8.54 0.38
N PHE A 58 -20.13 8.22 -0.77
CA PHE A 58 -18.69 8.19 -0.94
C PHE A 58 -18.12 9.56 -1.36
N ASP A 59 -18.97 10.47 -1.87
CA ASP A 59 -18.59 11.83 -2.21
C ASP A 59 -18.23 12.63 -0.95
N PHE A 60 -17.32 13.58 -1.11
CA PHE A 60 -16.92 14.43 -0.01
C PHE A 60 -17.94 15.51 0.33
N THR A 61 -17.99 15.84 1.62
CA THR A 61 -18.84 16.90 2.14
C THR A 61 -18.46 18.26 1.56
N SER A 62 -19.42 19.18 1.54
CA SER A 62 -19.21 20.58 1.12
C SER A 62 -18.03 21.25 1.83
N ASP A 63 -17.90 21.06 3.14
CA ASP A 63 -16.76 21.55 3.92
C ASP A 63 -15.41 21.02 3.40
N THR A 64 -15.36 19.73 3.07
CA THR A 64 -14.14 19.12 2.50
C THR A 64 -13.84 19.73 1.13
N LEU A 65 -14.85 19.93 0.29
CA LEU A 65 -14.69 20.56 -1.03
C LEU A 65 -14.20 22.01 -0.93
N GLU A 66 -14.71 22.80 0.00
CA GLU A 66 -14.21 24.17 0.25
C GLU A 66 -12.75 24.18 0.69
N ARG A 67 -12.33 23.20 1.50
CA ARG A 67 -10.92 23.05 1.86
C ARG A 67 -10.05 22.67 0.66
N ILE A 68 -10.55 21.82 -0.24
CA ILE A 68 -9.84 21.42 -1.46
C ILE A 68 -9.55 22.65 -2.33
N LYS A 69 -10.49 23.60 -2.45
CA LYS A 69 -10.27 24.86 -3.19
C LYS A 69 -9.09 25.69 -2.66
N LYS A 70 -8.75 25.56 -1.37
CA LYS A 70 -7.60 26.23 -0.73
C LYS A 70 -6.29 25.44 -0.82
N SER A 71 -6.32 24.24 -1.40
CA SER A 71 -5.16 23.36 -1.48
C SER A 71 -4.25 23.74 -2.64
N LYS A 72 -2.94 23.53 -2.49
CA LYS A 72 -1.96 23.84 -3.53
C LYS A 72 -1.88 22.69 -4.53
N ALA A 73 -2.05 23.00 -5.81
CA ALA A 73 -1.84 22.04 -6.89
C ALA A 73 -0.35 21.66 -7.00
N VAL A 74 -0.06 20.38 -7.22
CA VAL A 74 1.30 19.83 -7.28
C VAL A 74 1.53 19.00 -8.54
N HIS A 75 0.52 18.25 -8.99
CA HIS A 75 0.55 17.42 -10.20
C HIS A 75 1.86 16.62 -10.39
N ARG A 76 2.23 15.82 -9.40
CA ARG A 76 3.48 15.04 -9.43
C ARG A 76 3.24 13.58 -9.11
N TYR A 77 4.21 12.73 -9.47
CA TYR A 77 4.22 11.33 -9.06
C TYR A 77 5.23 11.10 -7.94
N CYS A 78 4.83 10.34 -6.92
CA CYS A 78 5.71 9.84 -5.87
C CYS A 78 5.67 8.32 -5.88
N GLN A 79 6.76 7.67 -6.30
CA GLN A 79 6.85 6.20 -6.39
C GLN A 79 5.72 5.53 -7.20
N GLY A 80 5.16 6.25 -8.18
CA GLY A 80 4.05 5.79 -9.00
C GLY A 80 2.66 6.18 -8.50
N VAL A 81 2.54 6.75 -7.29
CA VAL A 81 1.30 7.35 -6.79
C VAL A 81 1.15 8.75 -7.37
N GLU A 82 -0.02 9.05 -7.95
CA GLU A 82 -0.33 10.37 -8.52
C GLU A 82 -0.82 11.34 -7.43
N LEU A 83 -0.15 12.47 -7.27
CA LEU A 83 -0.48 13.52 -6.29
C LEU A 83 -0.96 14.76 -7.03
N LEU A 84 -2.22 15.14 -6.82
CA LEU A 84 -2.84 16.29 -7.48
C LEU A 84 -2.72 17.55 -6.61
N TYR A 85 -3.06 17.45 -5.33
CA TYR A 85 -3.04 18.58 -4.40
C TYR A 85 -2.38 18.21 -3.07
N ASN A 86 -1.73 19.17 -2.42
CA ASN A 86 -1.19 19.04 -1.07
C ASN A 86 -1.36 20.31 -0.22
N GLN A 87 -1.05 20.18 1.07
CA GLN A 87 -0.80 21.31 1.98
C GLN A 87 0.69 21.32 2.36
N ASP A 88 1.29 22.50 2.41
CA ASP A 88 2.64 22.76 2.94
C ASP A 88 3.71 21.76 2.46
N GLY A 89 3.74 21.49 1.16
CA GLY A 89 4.76 20.63 0.55
C GLY A 89 4.53 19.12 0.75
N GLY A 90 3.44 18.70 1.39
CA GLY A 90 3.10 17.29 1.60
C GLY A 90 3.61 16.70 2.91
N ALA A 91 3.94 17.54 3.90
CA ALA A 91 4.35 17.10 5.24
C ALA A 91 3.30 16.22 5.95
N ARG A 92 2.03 16.26 5.51
CA ARG A 92 0.94 15.44 6.04
C ARG A 92 0.16 14.80 4.89
N LEU A 93 0.33 13.49 4.71
CA LEU A 93 -0.45 12.67 3.76
C LEU A 93 -1.96 12.84 3.96
N GLY A 94 -2.39 13.08 5.20
CA GLY A 94 -3.78 13.28 5.59
C GLY A 94 -4.52 14.47 4.97
N TYR A 95 -3.85 15.27 4.14
CA TYR A 95 -4.39 16.43 3.39
C TYR A 95 -4.11 16.37 1.89
N THR A 96 -3.52 15.27 1.43
CA THR A 96 -3.20 15.09 0.02
C THR A 96 -4.44 14.63 -0.75
N ILE A 97 -4.57 15.09 -1.99
CA ILE A 97 -5.54 14.57 -2.95
C ILE A 97 -4.77 13.83 -4.02
N PHE A 98 -5.17 12.59 -4.22
CA PHE A 98 -4.57 11.64 -5.13
C PHE A 98 -5.34 11.62 -6.45
N GLY A 99 -4.63 11.36 -7.53
CA GLY A 99 -5.22 11.02 -8.81
C GLY A 99 -5.32 9.51 -9.00
N ILE A 100 -5.93 9.09 -10.10
CA ILE A 100 -6.22 7.69 -10.40
C ILE A 100 -5.36 7.13 -11.55
N ASN A 101 -4.47 7.93 -12.13
CA ASN A 101 -3.60 7.49 -13.23
C ASN A 101 -2.33 6.78 -12.75
N GLY A 102 -2.06 6.82 -11.44
CA GLY A 102 -0.99 6.08 -10.77
C GLY A 102 -1.49 4.81 -10.06
N ILE A 103 -0.61 4.24 -9.22
CA ILE A 103 -1.00 3.24 -8.23
C ILE A 103 -1.63 3.92 -7.00
N ALA A 104 -2.42 3.17 -6.23
CA ALA A 104 -2.94 3.65 -4.95
C ALA A 104 -1.84 3.74 -3.89
N SER A 105 -2.03 4.62 -2.91
CA SER A 105 -1.28 4.56 -1.65
C SER A 105 -1.72 3.34 -0.84
N THR A 106 -0.88 2.87 0.08
CA THR A 106 -1.24 1.80 1.02
C THR A 106 -2.51 2.15 1.78
N LEU A 107 -3.46 1.21 1.79
CA LEU A 107 -4.70 1.34 2.56
C LEU A 107 -4.40 1.40 4.05
N THR A 108 -5.19 2.17 4.79
CA THR A 108 -5.12 2.18 6.26
C THR A 108 -6.36 1.57 6.86
N ALA A 109 -6.23 0.88 7.99
CA ALA A 109 -7.36 0.31 8.70
C ALA A 109 -8.22 1.36 9.46
N SER A 110 -7.85 2.65 9.36
CA SER A 110 -8.59 3.71 10.02
C SER A 110 -9.74 4.18 9.14
N THR A 111 -10.94 4.22 9.71
CA THR A 111 -12.12 4.87 9.10
C THR A 111 -11.99 6.40 9.04
N SER A 112 -10.89 6.94 9.55
CA SER A 112 -10.57 8.36 9.52
C SER A 112 -10.60 8.90 8.09
N ARG A 113 -11.45 9.91 7.87
CA ARG A 113 -11.63 10.68 6.62
C ARG A 113 -10.36 11.43 6.17
N HIS A 114 -9.23 11.17 6.82
CA HIS A 114 -8.00 11.88 6.60
C HIS A 114 -7.13 11.26 5.51
N TYR A 115 -7.15 9.95 5.27
CA TYR A 115 -6.01 9.33 4.59
C TYR A 115 -6.16 9.07 3.09
N GLU A 116 -7.35 9.12 2.50
CA GLU A 116 -7.55 8.69 1.12
C GLU A 116 -8.59 9.57 0.41
N ARG A 117 -8.09 10.54 -0.37
CA ARG A 117 -8.91 11.47 -1.14
C ARG A 117 -8.57 11.39 -2.60
N TYR A 118 -9.51 10.98 -3.43
CA TYR A 118 -9.28 10.82 -4.86
C TYR A 118 -10.10 11.84 -5.63
N GLN A 119 -9.51 12.38 -6.70
CA GLN A 119 -10.26 13.03 -7.76
C GLN A 119 -10.57 11.99 -8.83
N ILE A 120 -11.86 11.76 -9.09
CA ILE A 120 -12.38 10.76 -10.01
C ILE A 120 -13.35 11.48 -10.95
N GLY A 121 -12.90 11.71 -12.19
CA GLY A 121 -13.59 12.63 -13.09
C GLY A 121 -13.70 14.02 -12.47
N ASP A 122 -14.92 14.55 -12.41
CA ASP A 122 -15.23 15.86 -11.84
C ASP A 122 -15.55 15.83 -10.34
N LYS A 123 -15.53 14.64 -9.71
CA LYS A 123 -15.88 14.45 -8.30
C LYS A 123 -14.65 14.23 -7.44
N PHE A 124 -14.78 14.61 -6.17
CA PHE A 124 -13.84 14.22 -5.12
C PHE A 124 -14.54 13.25 -4.16
N ARG A 125 -14.03 12.02 -4.10
CA ARG A 125 -14.61 10.96 -3.28
C ARG A 125 -13.55 10.04 -2.68
N ARG A 126 -13.95 9.28 -1.67
CA ARG A 126 -13.18 8.11 -1.21
C ARG A 126 -13.47 6.92 -2.12
N LEU A 127 -12.61 5.91 -2.06
CA LEU A 127 -12.90 4.63 -2.71
C LEU A 127 -14.06 3.92 -1.99
N THR A 128 -14.85 3.20 -2.76
CA THR A 128 -15.91 2.34 -2.23
C THR A 128 -15.32 1.07 -1.62
N ASN A 129 -16.16 0.34 -0.89
CA ASN A 129 -15.80 -0.95 -0.32
C ASN A 129 -15.45 -2.01 -1.38
N ILE A 130 -16.15 -1.98 -2.53
CA ILE A 130 -15.86 -2.85 -3.67
C ILE A 130 -14.51 -2.48 -4.28
N GLU A 131 -14.22 -1.19 -4.44
CA GLU A 131 -12.94 -0.72 -4.94
C GLU A 131 -11.79 -1.07 -3.98
N TYR A 132 -12.00 -1.04 -2.66
CA TYR A 132 -11.09 -1.57 -1.65
C TYR A 132 -10.83 -3.07 -1.82
N ALA A 133 -11.89 -3.86 -2.01
CA ALA A 133 -11.78 -5.30 -2.24
C ALA A 133 -10.93 -5.58 -3.48
N ARG A 134 -11.24 -4.94 -4.61
CA ARG A 134 -10.50 -5.07 -5.87
C ARG A 134 -9.05 -4.64 -5.75
N LEU A 135 -8.78 -3.53 -5.06
CA LEU A 135 -7.42 -3.04 -4.82
C LEU A 135 -6.59 -4.06 -4.03
N MET A 136 -7.21 -4.72 -3.07
CA MET A 136 -6.58 -5.77 -2.28
C MET A 136 -6.60 -7.15 -2.95
N GLY A 137 -7.20 -7.30 -4.13
CA GLY A 137 -7.29 -8.56 -4.88
C GLY A 137 -8.35 -9.53 -4.38
N PHE A 138 -9.36 -9.05 -3.66
CA PHE A 138 -10.53 -9.83 -3.22
C PHE A 138 -11.71 -9.68 -4.21
N PRO A 139 -12.64 -10.66 -4.23
CA PRO A 139 -13.93 -10.52 -4.89
C PRO A 139 -14.74 -9.31 -4.38
N ASP A 140 -15.58 -8.74 -5.25
CA ASP A 140 -16.37 -7.51 -4.97
C ASP A 140 -17.19 -7.60 -3.66
N ASP A 141 -17.72 -8.77 -3.33
CA ASP A 141 -18.63 -8.99 -2.21
C ASP A 141 -17.99 -9.71 -1.01
N TRP A 142 -16.66 -9.75 -0.96
CA TRP A 142 -15.89 -10.53 0.02
C TRP A 142 -16.27 -10.27 1.49
N CYS A 143 -16.53 -9.01 1.85
CA CYS A 143 -16.91 -8.62 3.21
C CYS A 143 -18.38 -8.19 3.35
N ARG A 144 -19.28 -8.66 2.47
CA ARG A 144 -20.69 -8.23 2.41
C ARG A 144 -21.50 -8.34 3.70
N ILE A 145 -21.11 -9.23 4.61
CA ILE A 145 -21.78 -9.46 5.91
C ILE A 145 -21.43 -8.37 6.94
N ALA A 146 -20.24 -7.77 6.82
CA ALA A 146 -19.80 -6.72 7.73
C ALA A 146 -20.45 -5.38 7.38
N ARG A 147 -20.65 -4.51 8.39
CA ARG A 147 -21.14 -3.14 8.16
C ARG A 147 -20.16 -2.39 7.26
N ILE A 148 -20.69 -1.51 6.41
CA ILE A 148 -19.90 -0.74 5.44
C ILE A 148 -18.65 -0.10 6.08
N TYR A 149 -18.79 0.51 7.25
CA TYR A 149 -17.66 1.15 7.93
C TYR A 149 -16.62 0.17 8.48
N ASP A 150 -17.03 -1.04 8.89
CA ASP A 150 -16.11 -2.04 9.43
C ASP A 150 -15.27 -2.68 8.33
N GLN A 151 -15.80 -2.78 7.11
CA GLN A 151 -15.09 -3.36 5.97
C GLN A 151 -13.81 -2.58 5.63
N TYR A 152 -13.77 -1.26 5.83
CA TYR A 152 -12.55 -0.46 5.66
C TYR A 152 -11.42 -0.95 6.57
N ALA A 153 -11.73 -1.24 7.84
CA ALA A 153 -10.76 -1.76 8.79
C ALA A 153 -10.32 -3.19 8.46
N LEU A 154 -11.25 -4.02 7.95
CA LEU A 154 -10.94 -5.38 7.51
C LEU A 154 -9.95 -5.38 6.33
N PHE A 155 -10.27 -4.64 5.27
CA PHE A 155 -9.39 -4.55 4.10
C PHE A 155 -8.08 -3.82 4.39
N GLY A 156 -8.09 -2.74 5.17
CA GLY A 156 -6.89 -2.00 5.52
C GLY A 156 -5.90 -2.77 6.41
N ASN A 157 -6.35 -3.81 7.12
CA ASN A 157 -5.49 -4.73 7.87
C ASN A 157 -5.19 -6.04 7.13
N ALA A 158 -5.85 -6.29 5.99
CA ALA A 158 -5.68 -7.54 5.26
C ALA A 158 -4.31 -7.60 4.56
N ILE A 159 -3.90 -8.82 4.24
CA ILE A 159 -2.76 -9.07 3.35
C ILE A 159 -3.31 -9.37 1.95
N VAL A 160 -2.70 -8.80 0.92
CA VAL A 160 -3.07 -9.04 -0.48
C VAL A 160 -2.94 -10.54 -0.81
N PRO A 161 -4.01 -11.24 -1.22
CA PRO A 161 -4.00 -12.69 -1.42
C PRO A 161 -2.93 -13.18 -2.40
N SER A 162 -2.69 -12.44 -3.50
CA SER A 162 -1.67 -12.82 -4.49
C SER A 162 -0.25 -12.80 -3.91
N CYS A 163 0.03 -11.95 -2.92
CA CYS A 163 1.31 -11.94 -2.21
C CYS A 163 1.45 -13.18 -1.33
N VAL A 164 0.37 -13.55 -0.62
CA VAL A 164 0.33 -14.76 0.22
C VAL A 164 0.54 -15.99 -0.63
N GLU A 165 -0.20 -16.12 -1.75
CA GLU A 165 -0.08 -17.24 -2.68
C GLU A 165 1.36 -17.39 -3.18
N TRP A 166 1.99 -16.30 -3.62
CA TRP A 166 3.36 -16.30 -4.12
C TRP A 166 4.38 -16.77 -3.07
N VAL A 167 4.19 -16.37 -1.80
CA VAL A 167 5.02 -16.83 -0.67
C VAL A 167 4.76 -18.30 -0.36
N CYS A 168 3.49 -18.72 -0.29
CA CYS A 168 3.10 -20.10 0.02
C CYS A 168 3.69 -21.11 -0.97
N GLN A 169 3.71 -20.79 -2.27
CA GLN A 169 4.34 -21.63 -3.32
C GLN A 169 5.86 -21.82 -3.14
N ARG A 170 6.48 -21.09 -2.20
CA ARG A 170 7.91 -21.14 -1.88
C ARG A 170 8.20 -21.64 -0.46
N ILE A 171 7.18 -21.80 0.38
CA ILE A 171 7.33 -22.46 1.69
C ILE A 171 7.82 -23.89 1.46
N GLY A 172 8.80 -24.33 2.26
CA GLY A 172 9.45 -25.64 2.11
C GLY A 172 10.67 -25.64 1.17
N LYS A 173 10.92 -24.55 0.43
CA LYS A 173 12.17 -24.36 -0.33
C LYS A 173 13.22 -23.73 0.57
N ARG A 174 14.43 -24.31 0.61
CA ARG A 174 15.56 -23.76 1.40
C ARG A 174 16.15 -22.56 0.66
N ASN A 175 15.63 -21.37 0.97
CA ASN A 175 16.06 -20.12 0.33
C ASN A 175 17.16 -19.41 1.13
N ILE A 176 17.10 -19.46 2.47
CA ILE A 176 18.06 -18.82 3.39
C ILE A 176 18.19 -19.72 4.62
N GLU A 177 19.42 -19.91 5.10
CA GLU A 177 19.68 -20.51 6.41
C GLU A 177 19.94 -19.42 7.44
N PHE A 178 19.05 -19.34 8.43
CA PHE A 178 19.29 -18.53 9.62
C PHE A 178 20.00 -19.37 10.67
N THR A 179 21.03 -18.81 11.27
CA THR A 179 21.64 -19.37 12.49
C THR A 179 20.56 -19.40 13.57
N LYS A 180 20.33 -20.57 14.17
CA LYS A 180 19.35 -20.69 15.25
C LYS A 180 19.76 -19.81 16.41
N SER A 181 18.85 -18.95 16.86
CA SER A 181 19.03 -18.20 18.09
C SER A 181 19.09 -19.14 19.28
N SER A 182 19.83 -18.77 20.33
CA SER A 182 19.87 -19.48 21.61
C SER A 182 18.55 -19.37 22.40
N TRP A 183 17.67 -18.46 21.98
CA TRP A 183 16.40 -18.18 22.63
C TRP A 183 15.25 -18.82 21.85
N GLN A 184 14.32 -19.46 22.55
CA GLN A 184 13.11 -20.01 21.94
C GLN A 184 12.12 -18.89 21.64
N GLN A 185 11.66 -18.83 20.38
CA GLN A 185 10.45 -18.08 20.04
C GLN A 185 9.26 -18.72 20.75
N LEU A 186 8.31 -17.89 21.20
CA LEU A 186 7.05 -18.39 21.75
C LEU A 186 6.38 -19.30 20.72
N SER A 187 6.24 -20.57 21.08
CA SER A 187 5.50 -21.56 20.30
C SER A 187 4.01 -21.43 20.58
N LEU A 188 3.18 -21.65 19.57
CA LEU A 188 1.75 -21.90 19.80
C LEU A 188 1.62 -23.06 20.78
N ALA A 189 0.80 -22.89 21.82
CA ALA A 189 0.34 -24.00 22.62
C ALA A 189 -0.46 -24.92 21.68
N ILE A 190 0.04 -26.14 21.50
CA ILE A 190 -0.64 -27.19 20.73
C ILE A 190 -1.72 -27.80 21.62
#